data_AF-A0A1V5D6S8-F1
#
_entry.id   AF-A0A1V5D6S8-F1
#
_cell.length_a   1.000
_cell.length_b   1.000
_cell.length_c   1.000
_cell.angle_alpha   90.00
_cell.angle_beta   90.00
_cell.angle_gamma   90.00
#
_symmetry.space_group_name_H-M   'P 1'
#
loop_
_entity.id
_entity.type
_entity.pdbx_description
1 polymer ?
#
loop_
_entity_poly.entity_id
_entity_poly.type
_entity_poly.pdbx_seq_one_letter_code
_entity_poly.pdbx_strand_id
1 'polypeptide(L)'
;MINFDYTLIVQFFNFLILLIILNFLLFKPVLRAMGKREETINSLAGRIQTAKEGMGTLEKEYEEKAREQKRPILADKDSTIAEAQTMSTHIIEKARAELTGELERVKGEIESESKRVFDSLKADVQRLSTEVAQKILQRSLS
;
A
#
# COMPACT_ATOMS: atom_id res chain seq x y z
N MET A 1 -3.89 81.10 -61.65
CA MET A 1 -4.78 81.53 -60.55
C MET A 1 -5.59 80.31 -60.14
N ILE A 2 -5.66 79.98 -58.85
CA ILE A 2 -6.52 78.89 -58.39
C ILE A 2 -7.94 79.38 -58.59
N ASN A 3 -8.59 78.94 -59.65
CA ASN A 3 -10.00 79.23 -59.86
C ASN A 3 -10.78 78.31 -58.93
N PHE A 4 -11.46 78.92 -57.97
CA PHE A 4 -12.41 78.25 -57.08
C PHE A 4 -13.69 77.94 -57.87
N ASP A 5 -13.61 76.96 -58.77
CA ASP A 5 -14.72 76.53 -59.61
C ASP A 5 -15.39 75.24 -59.07
N TYR A 6 -16.56 74.90 -59.61
CA TYR A 6 -17.32 73.67 -59.35
C TYR A 6 -16.47 72.39 -59.37
N THR A 7 -15.38 72.37 -60.15
CA THR A 7 -14.40 71.29 -60.24
C THR A 7 -13.76 70.95 -58.88
N LEU A 8 -13.51 71.94 -58.03
CA LEU A 8 -12.95 71.73 -56.69
C LEU A 8 -13.93 70.97 -55.79
N ILE A 9 -15.23 71.27 -55.91
CA ILE A 9 -16.30 70.57 -55.19
C ILE A 9 -16.40 69.12 -55.71
N VAL A 10 -16.39 68.91 -57.03
CA VAL A 10 -16.41 67.56 -57.63
C VAL A 10 -15.19 66.74 -57.21
N GLN A 11 -14.00 67.33 -57.18
CA GLN A 11 -12.78 66.66 -56.74
C GLN A 11 -12.83 66.30 -55.25
N PHE A 12 -13.40 67.17 -54.41
CA PHE A 12 -13.63 66.87 -52.99
C PHE A 12 -14.57 65.68 -52.80
N PHE A 13 -15.69 65.64 -53.54
CA PHE A 13 -16.60 64.49 -53.50
C PHE A 13 -15.94 63.21 -54.03
N ASN A 14 -15.13 63.29 -55.09
CA ASN A 14 -14.39 62.14 -55.60
C ASN A 14 -13.39 61.59 -54.55
N PHE A 15 -12.66 62.47 -53.89
CA PHE A 15 -11.76 62.09 -52.79
C PHE A 15 -12.52 61.46 -51.63
N LEU A 16 -13.69 62.00 -51.27
CA LEU A 16 -14.51 61.46 -50.19
C LEU A 16 -15.05 60.06 -50.52
N ILE A 17 -15.51 59.85 -51.77
CA ILE A 17 -15.93 58.52 -52.25
C ILE A 17 -14.76 57.53 -52.20
N LEU A 18 -13.58 57.93 -52.67
CA LEU A 18 -12.38 57.10 -52.61
C LEU A 18 -12.01 56.74 -51.17
N LEU A 19 -12.09 57.70 -50.24
CA LEU A 19 -11.82 57.48 -48.82
C LEU A 19 -12.79 56.47 -48.21
N ILE A 20 -14.08 56.58 -48.53
CA ILE A 20 -15.11 55.61 -48.07
C ILE A 20 -14.81 54.21 -48.61
N ILE A 21 -14.49 54.08 -49.89
CA ILE A 21 -14.13 52.80 -50.51
C ILE A 21 -12.89 52.21 -49.82
N LEU A 22 -11.86 53.02 -49.61
CA LEU A 22 -10.62 52.58 -48.99
C LEU A 22 -10.81 52.20 -47.51
N ASN A 23 -11.68 52.91 -46.79
CA ASN A 23 -12.04 52.57 -45.41
C ASN A 23 -12.68 51.18 -45.33
N PHE A 24 -13.60 50.87 -46.25
CA PHE A 24 -14.27 49.59 -46.29
C PHE A 24 -13.35 48.45 -46.78
N LEU A 25 -12.56 48.70 -47.83
CA LEU A 25 -11.76 47.68 -48.51
C LEU A 25 -10.40 47.41 -47.85
N LEU A 26 -9.77 48.41 -47.21
CA LEU A 26 -8.41 48.29 -46.68
C LEU A 26 -8.37 48.44 -45.16
N PHE A 27 -8.82 49.59 -44.64
CA PHE A 27 -8.64 49.88 -43.20
C PHE A 27 -9.41 48.91 -42.32
N LYS A 28 -10.68 48.64 -42.61
CA LYS A 28 -11.48 47.66 -41.86
C LYS A 28 -10.88 46.25 -41.84
N PRO A 29 -10.53 45.61 -42.97
CA PRO A 29 -9.95 44.27 -42.93
C PRO A 29 -8.56 44.22 -42.30
N VAL A 30 -7.73 45.25 -42.49
CA VAL A 30 -6.40 45.32 -41.84
C VAL A 30 -6.52 45.41 -40.33
N LEU A 31 -7.38 46.30 -39.82
CA LEU A 31 -7.61 46.41 -38.36
C LEU A 31 -8.19 45.11 -37.79
N ARG A 32 -9.11 44.45 -38.50
CA ARG A 32 -9.64 43.14 -38.08
C ARG A 32 -8.56 42.06 -38.06
N ALA A 33 -7.67 42.02 -39.05
CA ALA A 33 -6.58 41.06 -39.09
C ALA A 33 -5.59 41.27 -37.93
N MET A 34 -5.29 42.54 -37.60
CA MET A 34 -4.47 42.88 -36.44
C MET A 34 -5.14 42.47 -35.13
N GLY A 35 -6.42 42.81 -34.94
CA GLY A 35 -7.18 42.42 -33.74
C GLY A 35 -7.27 40.90 -33.57
N LYS A 36 -7.52 40.16 -34.66
CA LYS A 36 -7.55 38.69 -34.64
C LYS A 36 -6.19 38.08 -34.26
N ARG A 37 -5.10 38.69 -34.73
CA ARG A 37 -3.74 38.26 -34.38
C ARG A 37 -3.45 38.53 -32.89
N GLU A 38 -3.83 39.68 -32.38
CA GLU A 38 -3.69 40.04 -30.97
C GLU A 38 -4.51 39.09 -30.07
N GLU A 39 -5.78 38.85 -30.41
CA GLU A 39 -6.65 37.89 -29.73
C GLU A 39 -6.06 36.48 -29.73
N THR A 40 -5.54 36.03 -30.88
CA THR A 40 -4.92 34.70 -30.99
C THR A 40 -3.71 34.59 -30.06
N ILE A 41 -2.84 35.60 -30.04
CA ILE A 41 -1.64 35.62 -29.17
C ILE A 41 -2.04 35.62 -27.69
N ASN A 42 -2.99 36.47 -27.30
CA ASN A 42 -3.48 36.55 -25.93
C ASN A 42 -4.14 35.24 -25.49
N SER A 43 -4.93 34.61 -26.36
CA SER A 43 -5.55 33.31 -26.09
C SER A 43 -4.50 32.21 -25.93
N LEU A 44 -3.43 32.21 -26.74
CA LEU A 44 -2.34 31.25 -26.63
C LEU A 44 -1.59 31.40 -25.31
N ALA A 45 -1.26 32.64 -24.94
CA ALA A 45 -0.60 32.95 -23.67
C ALA A 45 -1.44 32.49 -22.47
N GLY A 46 -2.76 32.78 -22.49
CA GLY A 46 -3.69 32.31 -21.46
C GLY A 46 -3.73 30.78 -21.37
N ARG A 47 -3.83 30.09 -22.50
CA ARG A 47 -3.82 28.61 -22.54
C ARG A 47 -2.52 28.01 -22.01
N ILE A 48 -1.37 28.62 -22.30
CA ILE A 48 -0.08 28.19 -21.77
C ILE A 48 -0.03 28.35 -20.25
N GLN A 49 -0.54 29.46 -19.72
CA GLN A 49 -0.60 29.70 -18.29
C GLN A 49 -1.49 28.68 -17.58
N THR A 50 -2.71 28.46 -18.08
CA THR A 50 -3.62 27.45 -17.53
C THR A 50 -3.04 26.03 -17.64
N ALA A 51 -2.35 25.70 -18.72
CA ALA A 51 -1.68 24.41 -18.85
C ALA A 51 -0.56 24.23 -17.82
N LYS A 52 0.25 25.27 -17.57
CA LYS A 52 1.29 25.24 -16.52
C LYS A 52 0.71 25.08 -15.12
N GLU A 53 -0.37 25.80 -14.82
CA GLU A 53 -1.09 25.68 -13.54
C GLU A 53 -1.72 24.29 -13.38
N GLY A 54 -2.32 23.76 -14.46
CA GLY A 54 -2.85 22.41 -14.51
C GLY A 54 -1.79 21.32 -14.30
N MET A 55 -0.59 21.50 -14.86
CA MET A 55 0.53 20.58 -14.64
C MET A 55 1.01 20.61 -13.19
N GLY A 56 1.18 21.80 -12.60
CA GLY A 56 1.63 21.93 -11.21
C GLY A 56 0.60 21.40 -10.19
N THR A 57 -0.69 21.54 -10.47
CA THR A 57 -1.75 20.93 -9.64
C THR A 57 -1.79 19.42 -9.80
N LEU A 58 -1.68 18.90 -11.02
CA LEU A 58 -1.63 17.46 -11.28
C LEU A 58 -0.42 16.80 -10.64
N GLU A 59 0.75 17.44 -10.68
CA GLU A 59 1.98 16.93 -10.04
C GLU A 59 1.81 16.85 -8.51
N LYS A 60 1.23 17.88 -7.89
CA LYS A 60 0.90 17.87 -6.45
C LYS A 60 -0.09 16.77 -6.09
N GLU A 61 -1.18 16.63 -6.84
CA GLU A 61 -2.15 15.56 -6.62
C GLU A 61 -1.53 14.17 -6.77
N TYR A 62 -0.63 14.01 -7.75
CA TYR A 62 0.07 12.75 -7.96
C TYR A 62 1.01 12.42 -6.81
N GLU A 63 1.79 13.39 -6.32
CA GLU A 63 2.62 13.20 -5.14
C GLU A 63 1.81 12.89 -3.88
N GLU A 64 0.68 13.57 -3.70
CA GLU A 64 -0.20 13.37 -2.55
C GLU A 64 -0.81 11.98 -2.57
N LYS A 65 -1.36 11.55 -3.71
CA LYS A 65 -1.84 10.17 -3.91
C LYS A 65 -0.75 9.13 -3.72
N ALA A 66 0.46 9.39 -4.22
CA ALA A 66 1.60 8.48 -4.04
C ALA A 66 2.02 8.38 -2.56
N ARG A 67 1.98 9.49 -1.80
CA ARG A 67 2.23 9.49 -0.35
C ARG A 67 1.12 8.76 0.41
N GLU A 68 -0.13 9.00 0.04
CA GLU A 68 -1.30 8.38 0.66
C GLU A 68 -1.35 6.88 0.42
N GLN A 69 -0.92 6.39 -0.74
CA GLN A 69 -0.80 4.94 -1.00
C GLN A 69 0.41 4.30 -0.31
N LYS A 70 1.50 5.03 -0.11
CA LYS A 70 2.71 4.49 0.55
C LYS A 70 2.58 4.38 2.07
N ARG A 71 1.83 5.28 2.72
CA ARG A 71 1.57 5.24 4.18
C ARG A 71 0.92 3.93 4.66
N PRO A 72 -0.17 3.42 4.07
CA PRO A 72 -0.81 2.19 4.52
C PRO A 72 0.09 0.98 4.28
N ILE A 73 0.87 0.93 3.20
CA ILE A 73 1.75 -0.21 2.91
C ILE A 73 2.82 -0.42 4.00
N LEU A 74 3.37 0.68 4.55
CA LEU A 74 4.36 0.59 5.62
C LEU A 74 3.70 0.19 6.95
N ALA A 75 2.55 0.77 7.28
CA ALA A 75 1.81 0.43 8.49
C ALA A 75 1.29 -1.02 8.48
N ASP A 76 0.81 -1.50 7.33
CA ASP A 76 0.36 -2.88 7.14
C ASP A 76 1.52 -3.86 7.21
N LYS A 77 2.70 -3.50 6.69
CA LYS A 77 3.89 -4.35 6.82
C LYS A 77 4.34 -4.49 8.26
N ASP A 78 4.43 -3.39 9.00
CA ASP A 78 4.88 -3.42 10.39
C ASP A 78 3.90 -4.17 11.29
N SER A 79 2.58 -3.96 11.10
CA SER A 79 1.55 -4.73 11.83
C SER A 79 1.58 -6.21 11.48
N THR A 80 1.71 -6.57 10.20
CA THR A 80 1.81 -7.97 9.76
C THR A 80 3.03 -8.66 10.37
N ILE A 81 4.18 -7.98 10.43
CA ILE A 81 5.40 -8.53 11.04
C ILE A 81 5.22 -8.71 12.54
N ALA A 82 4.62 -7.74 13.22
CA ALA A 82 4.34 -7.83 14.65
C ALA A 82 3.38 -8.98 14.98
N GLU A 83 2.28 -9.12 14.23
CA GLU A 83 1.33 -10.23 14.37
C GLU A 83 1.99 -11.58 14.13
N ALA A 84 2.84 -11.70 13.10
CA ALA A 84 3.58 -12.92 12.83
C ALA A 84 4.55 -13.29 13.97
N GLN A 85 5.23 -12.31 14.57
CA GLN A 85 6.11 -12.53 15.71
C GLN A 85 5.33 -12.97 16.96
N THR A 86 4.20 -12.32 17.25
CA THR A 86 3.32 -12.72 18.36
C THR A 86 2.79 -14.13 18.16
N MET A 87 2.33 -14.47 16.95
CA MET A 87 1.82 -15.80 16.63
C MET A 87 2.91 -16.87 16.75
N SER A 88 4.11 -16.60 16.22
CA SER A 88 5.28 -17.49 16.34
C SER A 88 5.64 -17.75 17.80
N THR A 89 5.68 -16.69 18.61
CA THR A 89 5.96 -16.79 20.05
C THR A 89 4.89 -17.62 20.75
N HIS A 90 3.62 -17.38 20.45
CA HIS A 90 2.50 -18.14 21.02
C HIS A 90 2.55 -19.63 20.64
N ILE A 91 2.91 -19.95 19.39
CA ILE A 91 3.08 -21.35 18.96
C ILE A 91 4.23 -22.02 19.71
N ILE A 92 5.37 -21.35 19.87
CA ILE A 92 6.52 -21.90 20.58
C ILE A 92 6.18 -22.13 22.06
N GLU A 93 5.54 -21.16 22.71
CA GLU A 93 5.13 -21.30 24.11
C GLU A 93 4.09 -22.40 24.31
N LYS A 94 3.12 -22.52 23.39
CA LYS A 94 2.15 -23.61 23.43
C LYS A 94 2.82 -24.98 23.26
N ALA A 95 3.74 -25.10 22.30
CA ALA A 95 4.49 -26.34 22.09
C ALA A 95 5.36 -26.71 23.30
N ARG A 96 5.98 -25.71 23.96
CA ARG A 96 6.74 -25.92 25.21
C ARG A 96 5.85 -26.39 26.35
N ALA A 97 4.67 -25.79 26.50
CA ALA A 97 3.70 -26.19 27.52
C ALA A 97 3.20 -27.61 27.30
N GLU A 98 2.85 -27.97 26.06
CA GLU A 98 2.45 -29.32 25.66
C GLU A 98 3.57 -30.35 25.93
N LEU A 99 4.81 -30.04 25.53
CA LEU A 99 5.97 -30.90 25.80
C LEU A 99 6.22 -31.10 27.29
N THR A 100 6.11 -30.03 28.08
CA THR A 100 6.32 -30.10 29.54
C THR A 100 5.27 -30.98 30.21
N GLY A 101 3.99 -30.78 29.84
CA GLY A 101 2.89 -31.60 30.36
C GLY A 101 3.01 -33.07 29.95
N GLU A 102 3.42 -33.33 28.71
CA GLU A 102 3.65 -34.71 28.25
C GLU A 102 4.83 -35.37 28.97
N LEU A 103 5.91 -34.64 29.22
CA LEU A 103 7.08 -35.14 29.92
C LEU A 103 6.76 -35.45 31.40
N GLU A 104 5.92 -34.63 32.03
CA GLU A 104 5.43 -34.88 33.38
C GLU A 104 4.50 -36.10 33.45
N ARG A 105 3.61 -36.27 32.46
CA ARG A 105 2.76 -37.45 32.30
C ARG A 105 3.59 -38.73 32.15
N VAL A 106 4.58 -38.73 31.26
CA VAL A 106 5.47 -39.87 31.01
C VAL A 106 6.29 -40.21 32.26
N LYS A 107 6.81 -39.21 32.99
CA LYS A 107 7.52 -39.44 34.26
C LYS A 107 6.62 -40.11 35.29
N GLY A 108 5.38 -39.65 35.45
CA GLY A 108 4.42 -40.27 36.35
C GLY A 108 4.07 -41.71 35.98
N GLU A 109 3.96 -42.01 34.68
CA GLU A 109 3.76 -43.38 34.19
C GLU A 109 4.96 -44.28 34.51
N ILE A 110 6.19 -43.81 34.28
CA ILE A 110 7.42 -44.55 34.59
C ILE A 110 7.54 -44.85 36.09
N GLU A 111 7.22 -43.89 36.95
CA GLU A 111 7.22 -44.11 38.40
C GLU A 111 6.16 -45.13 38.83
N SER A 112 4.96 -45.04 38.25
CA SER A 112 3.87 -46.00 38.49
C SER A 112 4.23 -47.42 38.03
N GLU A 113 4.83 -47.56 36.85
CA GLU A 113 5.29 -48.84 36.32
C GLU A 113 6.44 -49.41 37.17
N SER A 114 7.43 -48.59 37.52
CA SER A 114 8.55 -49.00 38.38
C SER A 114 8.05 -49.54 39.72
N LYS A 115 7.07 -48.86 40.34
CA LYS A 115 6.46 -49.32 41.59
C LYS A 115 5.74 -50.66 41.41
N ARG A 116 4.96 -50.83 40.34
CA ARG A 116 4.30 -52.10 40.00
C ARG A 116 5.29 -53.25 39.79
N VAL A 117 6.38 -52.99 39.06
CA VAL A 117 7.44 -53.98 38.85
C VAL A 117 8.11 -54.36 40.17
N PHE A 118 8.40 -53.38 41.04
CA PHE A 118 9.00 -53.63 42.34
C PHE A 118 8.09 -54.45 43.26
N ASP A 119 6.79 -54.14 43.28
CA ASP A 119 5.79 -54.90 44.04
C ASP A 119 5.65 -56.33 43.52
N SER A 120 5.67 -56.53 42.19
CA SER A 120 5.67 -57.88 41.58
C SER A 120 6.92 -58.66 41.95
N LEU A 121 8.10 -58.05 41.89
CA LEU A 121 9.37 -58.69 42.26
C LEU A 121 9.37 -59.11 43.72
N LYS A 122 8.84 -58.26 44.62
CA LYS A 122 8.70 -58.59 46.04
C LYS A 122 7.78 -59.81 46.25
N ALA A 123 6.67 -59.88 45.54
CA ALA A 123 5.77 -61.03 45.59
C ALA A 123 6.43 -62.32 45.07
N ASP A 124 7.22 -62.21 44.00
CA ASP A 124 7.96 -63.35 43.43
C ASP A 124 9.07 -63.84 44.36
N VAL A 125 9.81 -62.93 45.01
CA VAL A 125 10.83 -63.28 46.01
C VAL A 125 10.24 -63.97 47.23
N GLN A 126 9.07 -63.50 47.71
CA GLN A 126 8.35 -64.16 48.81
C GLN A 126 7.94 -65.58 48.43
N ARG A 127 7.37 -65.77 47.23
CA ARG A 127 6.95 -67.08 46.73
C ARG A 127 8.13 -68.03 46.63
N LEU A 128 9.24 -67.58 46.04
CA LEU A 128 10.47 -68.38 45.90
C LEU A 128 11.07 -68.74 47.26
N SER A 129 11.04 -67.81 48.22
CA SER A 129 11.55 -68.03 49.58
C SER A 129 10.71 -69.09 50.32
N THR A 130 9.38 -69.09 50.17
CA THR A 130 8.49 -70.13 50.71
C THR A 130 8.75 -71.49 50.07
N GLU A 131 8.93 -71.51 48.75
CA GLU A 131 9.19 -72.76 48.00
C GLU A 131 10.55 -73.38 48.38
N VAL A 132 11.58 -72.56 48.55
CA VAL A 132 12.90 -72.99 49.04
C VAL A 132 12.81 -73.51 50.48
N ALA A 133 12.10 -72.81 51.37
CA ALA A 133 11.90 -73.26 52.74
C ALA A 133 11.16 -74.60 52.83
N GLN A 134 10.11 -74.81 52.01
CA GLN A 134 9.44 -76.10 51.90
C GLN A 134 10.37 -77.21 51.41
N LYS A 135 11.21 -76.94 50.40
CA LYS A 135 12.17 -77.92 49.87
C LYS A 135 13.24 -78.32 50.89
N ILE A 136 13.73 -77.37 51.70
CA ILE A 136 14.71 -77.64 52.75
C ILE A 136 14.06 -78.48 53.87
N LEU A 137 12.85 -78.12 54.30
CA LEU A 137 12.12 -78.83 55.37
C LEU A 137 11.75 -80.26 54.97
N GLN A 138 11.33 -80.49 53.71
CA GLN A 138 11.10 -81.84 53.19
C GLN A 138 12.38 -82.69 53.19
N ARG A 139 13.55 -82.08 53.01
CA ARG A 139 14.83 -82.77 52.99
C ARG A 139 15.36 -83.09 54.39
N SER A 140 14.96 -82.33 55.42
CA SER A 140 15.35 -82.56 56.82
C SER A 140 14.44 -83.53 57.59
N LEU A 141 13.27 -83.86 57.03
CA LEU A 141 12.31 -84.82 57.58
C LEU A 141 12.40 -86.21 56.90
N SER A 142 13.42 -86.43 56.07
CA SER A 142 13.77 -87.72 55.47
C SER A 142 15.13 -88.22 55.95
#